data_AF-A0A505HC49-F1
#
_entry.id   AF-A0A505HC49-F1
#
_cell.length_a   1.000
_cell.length_b   1.000
_cell.length_c   1.000
_cell.angle_alpha   90.00
_cell.angle_beta   90.00
_cell.angle_gamma   90.00
#
_symmetry.space_group_name_H-M   'P 1'
#
loop_
_entity.id
_entity.type
_entity.pdbx_description
1 polymer ?
#
loop_
_entity_poly.entity_id
_entity_poly.type
_entity_poly.pdbx_seq_one_letter_code
_entity_poly.pdbx_strand_id
1 'polypeptide(L)'
;MRWPGRRARAGRGTTQPGCYRAANYTPLRPWQVRERRFRTTRLGRRGLDPAEVHEFLDRVALDLADVYRALGVSREETARVRDALRRWQSEQAQMRMNAGAYRR
;
A
#
# COMPACT_ATOMS: atom_id res chain seq x y z
N MET A 1 25.54 -17.11 -35.84
CA MET A 1 24.11 -16.76 -36.07
C MET A 1 23.78 -15.51 -35.27
N ARG A 2 23.24 -14.51 -35.96
CA ARG A 2 23.26 -13.08 -35.64
C ARG A 2 21.85 -12.66 -35.22
N TRP A 3 21.67 -12.15 -34.00
CA TRP A 3 20.42 -11.49 -33.61
C TRP A 3 20.37 -10.08 -34.23
N PRO A 4 19.31 -9.72 -34.98
CA PRO A 4 19.21 -8.40 -35.57
C PRO A 4 18.60 -7.39 -34.59
N GLY A 5 19.32 -6.27 -34.43
CA GLY A 5 18.76 -4.92 -34.48
C GLY A 5 17.69 -4.52 -33.47
N ARG A 6 18.11 -3.86 -32.39
CA ARG A 6 17.47 -2.61 -31.98
C ARG A 6 18.53 -1.58 -31.59
N ARG A 7 18.77 -0.62 -32.47
CA ARG A 7 19.30 0.70 -32.07
C ARG A 7 18.09 1.54 -31.68
N ALA A 8 18.03 1.99 -30.44
CA ALA A 8 17.27 3.18 -30.05
C ALA A 8 18.23 4.07 -29.27
N ARG A 9 18.37 5.31 -29.76
CA ARG A 9 19.26 6.34 -29.24
C ARG A 9 18.78 6.87 -27.90
N ALA A 10 19.77 7.28 -27.10
CA ALA A 10 19.81 8.45 -26.21
C ALA A 10 18.49 9.08 -25.74
N GLY A 11 18.38 9.26 -24.43
CA GLY A 11 17.45 10.23 -23.89
C GLY A 11 17.41 10.29 -22.37
N ARG A 12 18.33 11.07 -21.79
CA ARG A 12 18.19 11.89 -20.58
C ARG A 12 17.66 11.24 -19.29
N GLY A 13 18.45 11.43 -18.24
CA GLY A 13 18.12 11.05 -16.87
C GLY A 13 16.74 11.55 -16.45
N THR A 14 15.90 10.60 -16.06
CA THR A 14 14.78 10.86 -15.18
C THR A 14 15.28 10.57 -13.77
N THR A 15 15.81 11.61 -13.11
CA THR A 15 15.82 11.67 -11.66
C THR A 15 14.37 11.50 -11.23
N GLN A 16 13.94 10.29 -10.85
CA GLN A 16 12.64 10.09 -10.22
C GLN A 16 12.67 10.76 -8.85
N PRO A 17 11.95 11.88 -8.64
CA PRO A 17 11.80 12.46 -7.32
C PRO A 17 10.54 11.81 -6.72
N GLY A 18 10.62 10.52 -6.41
CA GLY A 18 9.49 9.76 -5.87
C GLY A 18 9.87 8.72 -4.81
N CYS A 19 11.13 8.35 -4.75
CA CYS A 19 11.65 7.31 -3.86
C CYS A 19 12.40 7.86 -2.64
N TYR A 20 12.16 9.12 -2.26
CA TYR A 20 12.69 9.66 -1.00
C TYR A 20 11.82 9.13 0.17
N ARG A 21 12.22 7.95 0.69
CA ARG A 21 12.00 7.50 2.08
C ARG A 21 10.64 6.86 2.44
N ALA A 22 10.11 5.98 1.60
CA ALA A 22 8.91 5.19 1.93
C ALA A 22 9.07 4.26 3.17
N ALA A 23 10.28 3.77 3.45
CA ALA A 23 10.52 2.79 4.53
C ALA A 23 10.35 3.34 5.96
N ASN A 24 10.37 4.67 6.14
CA ASN A 24 10.20 5.31 7.45
C ASN A 24 8.92 6.14 7.56
N TYR A 25 8.08 6.14 6.52
CA TYR A 25 6.81 6.84 6.57
C TYR A 25 5.76 5.91 7.15
N THR A 26 5.33 6.18 8.38
CA THR A 26 4.07 5.61 8.87
C THR A 26 2.98 6.18 7.97
N PRO A 27 2.23 5.33 7.24
CA PRO A 27 1.16 5.81 6.37
C PRO A 27 0.15 6.63 7.18
N LEU A 28 -0.20 7.81 6.68
CA LEU A 28 -1.17 8.68 7.35
C LEU A 28 -2.50 7.94 7.54
N ARG A 29 -3.11 8.12 8.71
CA ARG A 29 -4.47 7.66 9.01
C ARG A 29 -5.49 8.75 8.63
N PRO A 30 -6.72 8.39 8.24
CA PRO A 30 -7.78 9.35 7.92
C PRO A 30 -7.98 10.42 9.01
N TRP A 31 -8.04 10.02 10.28
CA TRP A 31 -8.21 10.96 11.40
C TRP A 31 -7.04 11.94 11.55
N GLN A 32 -5.81 11.52 11.24
CA GLN A 32 -4.63 12.39 11.28
C GLN A 32 -4.67 13.48 10.20
N VAL A 33 -5.35 13.20 9.08
CA VAL A 33 -5.55 14.18 8.00
C VAL A 33 -6.61 15.21 8.42
N ARG A 34 -7.75 14.76 8.97
CA ARG A 34 -8.84 15.64 9.43
C ARG A 34 -8.41 16.59 10.54
N GLU A 35 -7.58 16.11 11.45
CA GLU A 35 -7.12 16.88 12.61
C GLU A 35 -5.88 17.74 12.32
N ARG A 36 -5.38 17.71 11.08
CA ARG A 36 -4.16 18.44 10.72
C ARG A 36 -4.43 19.95 10.75
N ARG A 37 -3.77 20.65 11.68
CA ARG A 37 -3.75 22.10 11.73
C ARG A 37 -2.51 22.66 11.05
N PHE A 38 -2.70 23.58 10.12
CA PHE A 38 -1.62 24.36 9.52
C PHE A 38 -1.42 25.67 10.27
N ARG A 39 -0.18 26.16 10.29
CA ARG A 39 0.13 27.50 10.83
C ARG A 39 -0.41 28.55 9.87
N THR A 40 -0.98 29.62 10.40
CA THR A 40 -1.36 30.78 9.60
C THR A 40 -0.12 31.45 8.99
N THR A 41 -0.29 32.11 7.84
CA THR A 41 0.80 32.85 7.22
C THR A 41 1.20 34.06 8.06
N ARG A 42 2.45 34.50 7.93
CA ARG A 42 2.93 35.72 8.60
C ARG A 42 2.16 36.94 8.07
N LEU A 43 1.84 37.88 8.96
CA LEU A 43 1.19 39.16 8.63
C LEU A 43 1.83 39.79 7.37
N GLY A 44 0.99 40.17 6.41
CA GLY A 44 1.41 40.75 5.12
C GLY A 44 1.62 39.75 3.98
N ARG A 45 1.47 38.44 4.20
CA ARG A 45 1.50 37.42 3.13
C ARG A 45 0.13 36.78 2.92
N ARG A 46 -0.31 36.67 1.66
CA ARG A 46 -1.50 35.89 1.30
C ARG A 46 -1.28 34.42 1.63
N GLY A 47 -2.25 33.82 2.34
CA GLY A 47 -2.33 32.39 2.60
C GLY A 47 -3.55 31.77 1.93
N LEU A 48 -3.66 30.44 1.99
CA LEU A 48 -4.87 29.73 1.62
C LEU A 48 -5.98 30.02 2.63
N ASP A 49 -7.24 29.97 2.18
CA ASP A 49 -8.39 30.05 3.06
C ASP A 49 -8.41 28.82 4.00
N PRO A 50 -8.37 29.01 5.32
CA PRO A 50 -8.44 27.89 6.27
C PRO A 50 -9.68 27.01 6.09
N ALA A 51 -10.82 27.57 5.68
CA ALA A 51 -12.05 26.82 5.47
C ALA A 51 -11.94 25.90 4.25
N GLU A 52 -11.50 26.43 3.12
CA GLU A 52 -11.28 25.64 1.89
C GLU A 52 -10.27 24.51 2.11
N VAL A 53 -9.18 24.80 2.84
CA VAL A 53 -8.20 23.77 3.21
C VAL A 53 -8.84 22.68 4.08
N HIS A 54 -9.70 23.05 5.03
CA HIS A 54 -10.35 22.08 5.90
C HIS A 54 -11.34 21.18 5.15
N GLU A 55 -12.14 21.76 4.25
CA GLU A 55 -13.05 21.01 3.37
C GLU A 55 -12.29 20.02 2.47
N PHE A 56 -11.17 20.46 1.89
CA PHE A 56 -10.33 19.59 1.10
C PHE A 56 -9.75 18.44 1.94
N LEU A 57 -9.24 18.73 3.13
CA LEU A 57 -8.70 17.70 4.02
C LEU A 57 -9.76 16.69 4.46
N ASP A 58 -11.01 17.12 4.69
CA ASP A 58 -12.09 16.20 5.05
C ASP A 58 -12.40 15.25 3.89
N ARG A 59 -12.46 15.75 2.65
CA ARG A 59 -12.61 14.90 1.46
C ARG A 59 -11.44 13.91 1.30
N VAL A 60 -10.20 14.38 1.43
CA VAL A 60 -9.02 13.51 1.36
C VAL A 60 -9.06 12.44 2.44
N ALA A 61 -9.53 12.76 3.64
CA ALA A 61 -9.66 11.79 4.72
C ALA A 61 -10.73 10.75 4.44
N LEU A 62 -11.86 11.13 3.84
CA LEU A 62 -12.90 10.20 3.40
C LEU A 62 -12.36 9.24 2.35
N ASP A 63 -11.71 9.74 1.29
CA ASP A 63 -11.11 8.92 0.25
C ASP A 63 -10.07 7.95 0.83
N LEU A 64 -9.24 8.44 1.77
CA LEU A 64 -8.25 7.62 2.45
C LEU A 64 -8.91 6.52 3.30
N ALA A 65 -10.04 6.82 3.97
CA ALA A 65 -10.79 5.85 4.73
C ALA A 65 -11.35 4.73 3.84
N ASP A 66 -11.83 5.08 2.64
CA ASP A 66 -12.33 4.11 1.68
C ASP A 66 -11.20 3.22 1.12
N VAL A 67 -10.03 3.79 0.82
CA VAL A 67 -8.85 3.01 0.41
C VAL A 67 -8.41 2.04 1.51
N TYR A 68 -8.35 2.47 2.77
CA TYR A 68 -8.00 1.56 3.87
C TYR A 68 -9.04 0.48 4.10
N ARG A 69 -10.33 0.77 3.89
CA ARG A 69 -11.40 -0.23 3.96
C ARG A 69 -11.21 -1.30 2.88
N ALA A 70 -11.01 -0.89 1.63
CA ALA A 70 -10.75 -1.80 0.52
C ALA A 70 -9.48 -2.66 0.75
N LEU A 71 -8.42 -2.05 1.29
CA LEU A 71 -7.20 -2.77 1.66
C LEU A 71 -7.45 -3.80 2.78
N GLY A 72 -8.29 -3.47 3.77
CA GLY A 72 -8.71 -4.39 4.82
C GLY A 72 -9.41 -5.62 4.25
N VAL A 73 -10.41 -5.40 3.40
CA VAL A 73 -11.16 -6.47 2.70
C VAL A 73 -10.21 -7.37 1.91
N SER A 74 -9.33 -6.79 1.08
CA SER A 74 -8.37 -7.56 0.30
C SER A 74 -7.43 -8.40 1.18
N ARG A 75 -6.97 -7.84 2.30
CA ARG A 75 -6.11 -8.59 3.25
C ARG A 75 -6.85 -9.75 3.89
N GLU A 76 -8.11 -9.57 4.27
CA GLU A 76 -8.94 -10.64 4.82
C GLU A 76 -9.15 -11.77 3.82
N GLU A 77 -9.45 -11.44 2.56
CA GLU A 77 -9.57 -12.43 1.49
C GLU A 77 -8.28 -13.24 1.34
N THR A 78 -7.12 -12.56 1.32
CA THR A 78 -5.84 -13.24 1.22
C THR A 78 -5.53 -14.09 2.45
N ALA A 79 -5.98 -13.67 3.64
CA ALA A 79 -5.82 -14.46 4.88
C ALA A 79 -6.66 -15.74 4.80
N ARG A 80 -7.92 -15.64 4.37
CA ARG A 80 -8.80 -16.81 4.19
C ARG A 80 -8.22 -17.83 3.21
N VAL A 81 -7.66 -17.37 2.09
CA VAL A 81 -6.99 -18.24 1.12
C VAL A 81 -5.77 -18.92 1.74
N ARG A 82 -4.91 -18.17 2.44
CA ARG A 82 -3.74 -18.73 3.12
C ARG A 82 -4.12 -19.75 4.19
N ASP A 83 -5.19 -19.51 4.94
CA ASP A 83 -5.66 -20.41 5.99
C ASP A 83 -6.21 -21.71 5.41
N ALA A 84 -6.97 -21.64 4.31
CA ALA A 84 -7.43 -22.82 3.59
C ALA A 84 -6.25 -23.67 3.08
N LEU A 85 -5.25 -23.02 2.49
CA LEU A 85 -4.03 -23.70 2.04
C LEU A 85 -3.26 -24.34 3.20
N ARG A 86 -3.14 -23.64 4.33
CA ARG A 86 -2.48 -24.17 5.53
C ARG A 86 -3.19 -25.41 6.05
N ARG A 87 -4.52 -25.39 6.16
CA ARG A 87 -5.31 -26.55 6.60
C ARG A 87 -5.12 -27.75 5.69
N TRP A 88 -5.23 -27.54 4.38
CA TRP A 88 -4.98 -28.60 3.40
C TRP A 88 -3.56 -29.16 3.50
N GLN A 89 -2.52 -28.31 3.66
CA GLN A 89 -1.15 -28.77 3.85
C GLN A 89 -0.97 -29.61 5.12
N SER A 90 -1.63 -29.23 6.22
CA SER A 90 -1.62 -30.01 7.46
C SER A 90 -2.28 -31.38 7.30
N GLU A 91 -3.43 -31.44 6.63
CA GLU A 91 -4.12 -32.71 6.33
C GLU A 91 -3.25 -33.63 5.46
N GLN A 92 -2.61 -33.08 4.42
CA GLN A 92 -1.70 -33.84 3.56
C GLN A 92 -0.45 -34.35 4.31
N ALA A 93 0.11 -33.54 5.22
CA ALA A 93 1.21 -33.99 6.07
C ALA A 93 0.78 -35.15 6.99
N GLN A 94 -0.41 -35.05 7.59
CA GLN A 94 -0.98 -36.11 8.43
C GLN A 94 -1.22 -37.39 7.65
N MET A 95 -1.79 -37.31 6.45
CA MET A 95 -2.01 -38.45 5.56
C MET A 95 -0.68 -39.12 5.17
N ARG A 96 0.36 -38.35 4.86
CA ARG A 96 1.70 -38.88 4.56
C ARG A 96 2.35 -39.57 5.75
N MET A 97 2.24 -39.00 6.95
CA MET A 97 2.76 -39.61 8.18
C MET A 97 2.04 -40.93 8.48
N ASN A 98 0.71 -40.96 8.38
CA ASN A 98 -0.09 -42.16 8.59
C ASN A 98 0.26 -43.24 7.56
N ALA A 99 0.40 -42.90 6.28
CA ALA A 99 0.78 -43.85 5.22
C ALA A 99 2.19 -44.46 5.42
N GLY A 100 3.11 -43.72 6.04
CA GLY A 100 4.42 -44.24 6.44
C GLY A 100 4.37 -45.16 7.67
N ALA A 101 3.42 -44.93 8.58
CA ALA A 101 3.21 -45.76 9.77
C ALA A 101 2.59 -47.13 9.45
N TYR A 102 1.73 -47.23 8.43
CA TYR A 102 1.14 -48.50 7.97
C TYR A 102 2.10 -49.39 7.15
N ARG A 103 3.33 -48.93 6.86
CA ARG A 103 4.33 -49.65 6.05
C ARG A 103 5.44 -50.30 6.91
N ARG A 104 5.15 -50.69 8.15
CA ARG A 104 6.07 -51.41 9.04
C ARG A 104 5.45 -52.67 9.61
#